data_AF-A0A2J8S7K4-F1
#
_entry.id   AF-A0A2J8S7K4-F1
#
_cell.length_a   1.000
_cell.length_b   1.000
_cell.length_c   1.000
_cell.angle_alpha   90.00
_cell.angle_beta   90.00
_cell.angle_gamma   90.00
#
_symmetry.space_group_name_H-M   'P 1'
#
loop_
_entity.id
_entity.type
_entity.pdbx_description
1 polymer ?
#
loop_
_entity_poly.entity_id
_entity_poly.type
_entity_poly.pdbx_seq_one_letter_code
_entity_poly.pdbx_strand_id
1 'polypeptide(L)'
;MRTEAIARPLEINETEKVMRIAIKEILTQVQKTKDLLNNVASDEANLEAKIEKRKLELERNRKRLETLQSVRPCFMDEYEKTEEELQKQYDIYLEKFQNLTYLEQQLEDHHRMEQERFEEAKNTLCLIQNKLKEEEKRLLKSGSNDDSDIDIQEDDESDSELEERQLPKPRTAMEMLMQGRPGKRIVGMMQGGDSDDNEDSEESEIDMEDDDDEDDDLEDESVSLSPTKPNRRVRKPEPLDESDNDF
;
A
#
# COMPACT_ATOMS: atom_id res chain seq x y z
N MET A 1 5.93 62.89 -82.04
CA MET A 1 6.23 62.50 -80.64
C MET A 1 5.26 63.10 -79.62
N ARG A 2 5.33 64.38 -79.19
CA ARG A 2 4.42 64.92 -78.15
C ARG A 2 3.01 65.26 -78.67
N THR A 3 2.92 65.90 -79.84
CA THR A 3 1.65 66.28 -80.48
C THR A 3 0.85 65.08 -81.01
N GLU A 4 1.55 64.02 -81.40
CA GLU A 4 1.00 62.78 -81.94
C GLU A 4 0.43 61.85 -80.84
N ALA A 5 0.96 61.93 -79.62
CA ALA A 5 0.40 61.26 -78.44
C ALA A 5 -0.87 61.97 -77.93
N ILE A 6 -0.96 63.30 -78.09
CA ILE A 6 -2.11 64.12 -77.68
C ILE A 6 -3.27 64.02 -78.70
N ALA A 7 -2.96 63.76 -79.98
CA ALA A 7 -3.95 63.61 -81.05
C ALA A 7 -4.54 62.19 -81.19
N ARG A 8 -4.14 61.22 -80.34
CA ARG A 8 -4.83 59.93 -80.28
C ARG A 8 -6.23 60.14 -79.72
N PRO A 9 -7.29 59.65 -80.37
CA PRO A 9 -8.63 59.67 -79.80
C PRO A 9 -8.56 58.99 -78.43
N LEU A 10 -8.90 59.71 -77.36
CA LEU A 10 -9.05 59.08 -76.04
C LEU A 10 -10.11 57.99 -76.18
N GLU A 11 -9.79 56.76 -75.79
CA GLU A 11 -10.71 55.63 -75.76
C GLU A 11 -11.71 55.80 -74.59
N ILE A 12 -12.52 56.86 -74.66
CA ILE A 12 -13.47 57.26 -73.61
C ILE A 12 -14.51 56.17 -73.37
N ASN A 13 -14.98 55.51 -74.43
CA ASN A 13 -15.93 54.40 -74.33
C ASN A 13 -15.31 53.14 -73.70
N GLU A 14 -14.02 52.88 -73.95
CA GLU A 14 -13.27 51.77 -73.36
C GLU A 14 -13.07 52.02 -71.86
N THR A 15 -12.58 53.21 -71.53
CA THR A 15 -12.37 53.66 -70.13
C THR A 15 -13.68 53.70 -69.34
N GLU A 16 -14.79 54.14 -69.94
CA GLU A 16 -16.11 54.10 -69.32
C GLU A 16 -16.58 52.66 -69.08
N LYS A 17 -16.39 51.74 -70.04
CA LYS A 17 -16.71 50.32 -69.84
C LYS A 17 -15.89 49.72 -68.70
N VAL A 18 -14.58 49.97 -68.67
CA VAL A 18 -13.68 49.52 -67.59
C VAL A 18 -14.14 50.09 -66.24
N MET A 19 -14.51 51.37 -66.20
CA MET A 19 -15.00 52.01 -64.97
C MET A 19 -16.34 51.42 -64.50
N ARG A 20 -17.28 51.13 -65.43
CA ARG A 20 -18.54 50.44 -65.13
C ARG A 20 -18.32 49.01 -64.61
N ILE A 21 -17.32 48.30 -65.14
CA ILE A 21 -16.92 46.97 -64.66
C ILE A 21 -16.36 47.08 -63.23
N ALA A 22 -15.44 48.02 -62.98
CA ALA A 22 -14.87 48.24 -61.66
C ALA A 22 -15.95 48.62 -60.62
N ILE A 23 -16.92 49.45 -60.98
CA ILE A 23 -18.05 49.79 -60.09
C ILE A 23 -18.87 48.53 -59.75
N LYS A 24 -19.18 47.68 -60.74
CA LYS A 24 -19.91 46.43 -60.50
C LYS A 24 -19.11 45.50 -59.60
N GLU A 25 -17.81 45.37 -59.83
CA GLU A 25 -16.93 44.53 -59.01
C GLU A 25 -16.89 45.01 -57.56
N ILE A 26 -16.72 46.32 -57.33
CA ILE A 26 -16.77 46.92 -55.99
C ILE A 26 -18.14 46.67 -55.33
N LEU A 27 -19.24 46.84 -56.06
CA LEU A 27 -20.58 46.56 -55.52
C LEU A 27 -20.75 45.09 -55.11
N THR A 28 -20.24 44.15 -55.92
CA THR A 28 -20.25 42.72 -55.55
C THR A 28 -19.37 42.46 -54.34
N GLN A 29 -18.24 43.14 -54.21
CA GLN A 29 -17.34 43.00 -53.08
C GLN A 29 -17.98 43.55 -51.80
N VAL A 30 -18.65 44.71 -51.86
CA VAL A 30 -19.43 45.28 -50.75
C VAL A 30 -20.53 44.33 -50.31
N GLN A 31 -21.27 43.74 -51.25
CA GLN A 31 -22.31 42.77 -50.93
C GLN A 31 -21.73 41.52 -50.25
N LYS A 32 -20.64 40.96 -50.77
CA LYS A 32 -19.94 39.83 -50.15
C LYS A 32 -19.47 40.15 -48.72
N THR A 33 -18.90 41.33 -48.50
CA THR A 33 -18.49 41.76 -47.15
C THR A 33 -19.67 41.93 -46.21
N LYS A 34 -20.82 42.42 -46.71
CA LYS A 34 -22.05 42.53 -45.93
C LYS A 34 -22.60 41.16 -45.53
N ASP A 35 -22.59 40.20 -46.46
CA ASP A 35 -23.04 38.83 -46.18
C ASP A 35 -22.12 38.15 -45.17
N LEU A 36 -20.79 38.32 -45.31
CA LEU A 36 -19.82 37.85 -44.32
C LEU A 36 -20.05 38.47 -42.93
N LEU A 37 -20.33 39.77 -42.86
CA LEU A 37 -20.63 40.45 -41.60
C LEU A 37 -21.89 39.87 -40.93
N ASN A 38 -22.94 39.59 -41.70
CA ASN A 38 -24.16 38.98 -41.17
C ASN A 38 -23.89 37.57 -40.63
N ASN A 39 -23.07 36.77 -41.32
CA ASN A 39 -22.67 35.44 -40.86
C ASN A 39 -21.90 35.54 -39.54
N VAL A 40 -20.92 36.44 -39.45
CA VAL A 40 -20.16 36.68 -38.20
C VAL A 40 -21.09 37.11 -37.06
N ALA A 41 -22.06 37.99 -37.31
CA ALA A 41 -23.02 38.41 -36.30
C ALA A 41 -23.91 37.24 -35.82
N SER A 42 -24.32 36.35 -36.73
CA SER A 42 -25.04 35.12 -36.40
C SER A 42 -24.18 34.17 -35.57
N ASP A 43 -22.92 33.98 -35.93
CA ASP A 43 -21.98 33.12 -35.21
C ASP A 43 -21.67 33.67 -33.82
N GLU A 44 -21.50 34.99 -33.68
CA GLU A 44 -21.33 35.66 -32.39
C GLU A 44 -22.55 35.43 -31.48
N ALA A 45 -23.77 35.63 -31.98
CA ALA A 45 -24.99 35.39 -31.21
C ALA A 45 -25.12 33.91 -30.78
N ASN A 46 -24.78 32.98 -31.69
CA ASN A 46 -24.78 31.54 -31.39
C ASN A 46 -23.74 31.18 -30.32
N LEU A 47 -22.54 31.76 -30.40
CA LEU A 47 -21.49 31.53 -29.41
C LEU A 47 -21.86 32.13 -28.05
N GLU A 48 -22.44 33.33 -28.02
CA GLU A 48 -22.91 33.94 -26.77
C GLU A 48 -24.00 33.10 -26.10
N ALA A 49 -24.96 32.60 -26.86
CA ALA A 49 -25.98 31.68 -26.35
C ALA A 49 -25.37 30.39 -25.77
N LYS A 50 -24.35 29.83 -26.44
CA LYS A 50 -23.61 28.67 -25.93
C LYS A 50 -22.84 29.01 -24.65
N ILE A 51 -22.20 30.16 -24.58
CA ILE A 51 -21.46 30.63 -23.40
C ILE A 51 -22.40 30.80 -22.21
N GLU A 52 -23.56 31.46 -22.39
CA GLU A 52 -24.54 31.66 -21.32
C GLU A 52 -25.11 30.32 -20.81
N LYS A 53 -25.45 29.40 -21.71
CA LYS A 53 -25.87 28.05 -21.32
C LYS A 53 -24.81 27.35 -20.46
N ARG A 54 -23.54 27.41 -20.87
CA ARG A 54 -22.43 26.81 -20.12
C ARG A 54 -22.18 27.50 -18.78
N LYS A 55 -22.34 28.82 -18.69
CA LYS A 55 -22.23 29.55 -17.42
C LYS A 55 -23.31 29.09 -16.42
N LEU A 56 -24.55 28.97 -16.86
CA LEU A 56 -25.66 28.51 -16.01
C LEU A 56 -25.45 27.07 -15.52
N GLU A 57 -25.01 26.16 -16.40
CA GLU A 57 -24.66 24.79 -16.02
C GLU A 57 -23.51 24.75 -15.02
N LEU A 58 -22.47 25.57 -15.23
CA LEU A 58 -21.33 25.69 -14.32
C LEU A 58 -21.77 26.20 -12.95
N GLU A 59 -22.64 27.20 -12.90
CA GLU A 59 -23.16 27.73 -11.64
C GLU A 59 -24.00 26.70 -10.88
N ARG A 60 -24.86 25.95 -11.58
CA ARG A 60 -25.62 24.84 -10.99
C ARG A 60 -24.70 23.75 -10.44
N ASN A 61 -23.67 23.37 -11.19
CA ASN A 61 -22.70 22.37 -10.76
C ASN A 61 -21.87 22.86 -9.58
N ARG A 62 -21.48 24.15 -9.55
CA ARG A 62 -20.83 24.76 -8.38
C ARG A 62 -21.71 24.69 -7.13
N LYS A 63 -22.99 25.06 -7.24
CA LYS A 63 -23.94 24.96 -6.12
C LYS A 63 -24.09 23.51 -5.65
N ARG A 64 -24.20 22.55 -6.57
CA ARG A 64 -24.25 21.11 -6.24
C ARG A 64 -22.98 20.66 -5.52
N LEU A 65 -21.81 21.06 -6.02
CA LEU A 65 -20.53 20.73 -5.39
C LEU A 65 -20.46 21.31 -3.98
N GLU A 66 -20.84 22.57 -3.78
CA GLU A 66 -20.87 23.21 -2.47
C GLU A 66 -21.80 22.48 -1.50
N THR A 67 -23.01 22.12 -1.94
CA THR A 67 -23.92 21.33 -1.10
C THR A 67 -23.33 19.97 -0.73
N LEU A 68 -22.68 19.29 -1.68
CA LEU A 68 -22.09 17.97 -1.46
C LEU A 68 -20.87 18.05 -0.53
N GLN A 69 -20.06 19.11 -0.64
CA GLN A 69 -18.90 19.35 0.23
C GLN A 69 -19.30 19.78 1.64
N SER A 70 -20.43 20.49 1.78
CA SER A 70 -20.91 20.94 3.09
C SER A 70 -21.44 19.81 3.95
N VAL A 71 -21.89 18.71 3.33
CA VAL A 71 -22.43 17.55 4.04
C VAL A 71 -21.30 16.63 4.43
N ARG A 72 -21.17 16.36 5.73
CA ARG A 72 -20.27 15.32 6.25
C ARG A 72 -20.77 13.95 5.76
N PRO A 73 -19.91 13.11 5.18
CA PRO A 73 -20.33 11.76 4.79
C PRO A 73 -20.71 10.91 6.01
N CYS A 74 -21.83 10.20 5.96
CA CYS A 74 -22.36 9.42 7.09
C CYS A 74 -21.38 8.34 7.59
N PHE A 75 -20.57 7.77 6.69
CA PHE A 75 -19.57 6.76 7.04
C PHE A 75 -18.40 7.31 7.87
N MET A 76 -18.20 8.64 7.91
CA MET A 76 -17.13 9.24 8.71
C MET A 76 -17.37 9.03 10.20
N ASP A 77 -18.63 9.08 10.63
CA ASP A 77 -18.98 8.86 12.04
C ASP A 77 -18.73 7.40 12.44
N GLU A 78 -19.01 6.44 11.54
CA GLU A 78 -18.70 5.02 11.75
C GLU A 78 -17.20 4.74 11.77
N TYR A 79 -16.44 5.41 10.90
CA TYR A 79 -14.99 5.35 10.88
C TYR A 79 -14.39 5.83 12.20
N GLU A 80 -14.79 7.02 12.67
CA GLU A 80 -14.30 7.61 13.92
C GLU A 80 -14.64 6.73 15.12
N LYS A 81 -15.86 6.19 15.17
CA LYS A 81 -16.26 5.23 16.22
C LYS A 81 -15.38 3.98 16.22
N THR A 82 -15.04 3.47 15.04
CA THR A 82 -14.20 2.28 14.90
C THR A 82 -12.76 2.58 15.29
N GLU A 83 -12.24 3.75 14.94
CA GLU A 83 -10.91 4.22 15.35
C GLU A 83 -10.81 4.38 16.88
N GLU A 84 -11.82 4.98 17.52
CA GLU A 84 -11.88 5.08 18.97
C GLU A 84 -11.90 3.72 19.66
N GLU A 85 -12.67 2.76 19.13
CA GLU A 85 -12.71 1.40 19.67
C GLU A 85 -11.36 0.69 19.50
N LEU A 86 -10.72 0.85 18.35
CA LEU A 86 -9.38 0.30 18.10
C LEU A 86 -8.36 0.85 19.10
N GLN A 87 -8.39 2.16 19.38
CA GLN A 87 -7.51 2.77 20.37
C GLN A 87 -7.74 2.18 21.77
N LYS A 88 -9.01 2.04 22.20
CA LYS A 88 -9.35 1.43 23.51
C LYS A 88 -8.84 0.00 23.60
N GLN A 89 -9.02 -0.80 22.54
CA GLN A 89 -8.53 -2.18 22.51
C GLN A 89 -7.00 -2.25 22.55
N TYR A 90 -6.32 -1.31 21.90
CA TYR A 90 -4.86 -1.22 21.94
C TYR A 90 -4.35 -0.90 23.35
N ASP A 91 -4.99 0.03 24.06
CA ASP A 91 -4.63 0.38 25.44
C ASP A 91 -4.80 -0.83 26.38
N ILE A 92 -5.93 -1.55 26.27
CA ILE A 92 -6.18 -2.79 27.02
C ILE A 92 -5.14 -3.86 26.68
N TYR A 93 -4.80 -4.00 25.39
CA TYR A 93 -3.78 -4.96 24.95
C TYR A 93 -2.42 -4.64 25.58
N LEU A 94 -2.00 -3.37 25.60
CA LEU A 94 -0.73 -2.96 26.19
C LEU A 94 -0.67 -3.28 27.68
N GLU A 95 -1.73 -2.98 28.43
CA GLU A 95 -1.81 -3.31 29.85
C GLU A 95 -1.69 -4.83 30.07
N LYS A 96 -2.44 -5.63 29.30
CA LYS A 96 -2.38 -7.10 29.38
C LYS A 96 -1.00 -7.64 28.99
N PHE A 97 -0.38 -7.07 27.98
CA PHE A 97 0.95 -7.46 27.53
C PHE A 97 1.99 -7.18 28.61
N GLN A 98 1.98 -5.99 29.21
CA GLN A 98 2.86 -5.63 30.32
C GLN A 98 2.68 -6.58 31.51
N ASN A 99 1.42 -6.85 31.89
CA ASN A 99 1.10 -7.77 32.97
C ASN A 99 1.61 -9.19 32.67
N LEU A 100 1.42 -9.67 31.44
CA LEU A 100 1.89 -10.99 31.02
C LEU A 100 3.42 -11.07 31.11
N THR A 101 4.14 -10.12 30.51
CA THR A 101 5.61 -10.08 30.55
C THR A 101 6.13 -10.06 31.98
N TYR A 102 5.49 -9.30 32.87
CA TYR A 102 5.87 -9.26 34.28
C TYR A 102 5.65 -10.60 35.00
N LEU A 103 4.55 -11.30 34.71
CA LEU A 103 4.28 -12.61 35.28
C LEU A 103 5.22 -13.70 34.74
N GLU A 104 5.53 -13.66 33.45
CA GLU A 104 6.51 -14.54 32.81
C GLU A 104 7.89 -14.39 33.44
N GLN A 105 8.33 -13.14 33.65
CA GLN A 105 9.61 -12.85 34.30
C GLN A 105 9.65 -13.39 35.75
N GLN A 106 8.60 -13.17 36.54
CA GLN A 106 8.53 -13.71 37.91
C GLN A 106 8.57 -15.24 37.94
N LEU A 107 7.93 -15.89 36.98
CA LEU A 107 7.93 -17.35 36.88
C LEU A 107 9.33 -17.86 36.54
N GLU A 108 10.02 -17.22 35.61
CA GLU A 108 11.41 -17.53 35.27
C GLU A 108 12.35 -17.33 36.47
N ASP A 109 12.19 -16.23 37.21
CA ASP A 109 12.94 -15.96 38.44
C ASP A 109 12.69 -17.03 39.51
N HIS A 110 11.45 -17.49 39.67
CA HIS A 110 11.12 -18.57 40.61
C HIS A 110 11.80 -19.89 40.24
N HIS A 111 11.72 -20.29 38.97
CA HIS A 111 12.38 -21.50 38.49
C HIS A 111 13.91 -21.42 38.65
N ARG A 112 14.51 -20.25 38.38
CA ARG A 112 15.94 -20.02 38.60
C ARG A 112 16.32 -20.19 40.06
N MET A 113 15.58 -19.57 40.98
CA MET A 113 15.83 -19.70 42.42
C MET A 113 15.66 -21.14 42.94
N GLU A 114 14.66 -21.88 42.46
CA GLU A 114 14.49 -23.30 42.81
C GLU A 114 15.66 -24.14 42.31
N GLN A 115 16.12 -23.89 41.07
CA GLN A 115 17.25 -24.60 40.50
C GLN A 115 18.54 -24.33 41.28
N GLU A 116 18.83 -23.07 41.61
CA GLU A 116 19.98 -22.70 42.44
C GLU A 116 19.95 -23.41 43.80
N ARG A 117 18.80 -23.43 44.48
CA ARG A 117 18.63 -24.15 45.75
C ARG A 117 18.86 -25.65 45.61
N PHE A 118 18.38 -26.25 44.53
CA PHE A 118 18.59 -27.67 44.26
C PHE A 118 20.07 -27.99 44.03
N GLU A 119 20.77 -27.13 43.27
CA GLU A 119 22.21 -27.25 43.02
C GLU A 119 23.03 -27.06 44.31
N GLU A 120 22.69 -26.08 45.15
CA GLU A 120 23.30 -25.88 46.47
C GLU A 120 23.11 -27.09 47.41
N ALA A 121 21.90 -27.65 47.45
CA ALA A 121 21.58 -28.86 48.23
C ALA A 121 22.35 -30.09 47.71
N LYS A 122 22.47 -30.24 46.39
CA LYS A 122 23.27 -31.29 45.76
C LYS A 122 24.76 -31.13 46.08
N ASN A 123 25.28 -29.90 46.01
CA ASN A 123 26.68 -29.59 46.31
C ASN A 123 27.00 -29.87 47.78
N THR A 124 26.13 -29.46 48.72
CA THR A 124 26.30 -29.75 50.15
C THR A 124 26.25 -31.25 50.45
N LEU A 125 25.32 -31.99 49.85
CA LEU A 125 25.26 -33.45 49.99
C LEU A 125 26.52 -34.14 49.44
N CYS A 126 27.02 -33.70 48.28
CA CYS A 126 28.27 -34.19 47.69
C CYS A 126 29.47 -33.93 48.61
N LEU A 127 29.58 -32.73 49.20
CA LEU A 127 30.63 -32.39 50.17
C LEU A 127 30.57 -33.29 51.41
N ILE A 128 29.38 -33.54 51.96
CA ILE A 128 29.20 -34.43 53.12
C ILE A 128 29.60 -35.86 52.76
N GLN A 129 29.16 -36.38 51.60
CA GLN A 129 29.50 -37.72 51.14
C GLN A 129 31.02 -37.89 50.94
N ASN A 130 31.69 -36.90 50.34
CA ASN A 130 33.13 -36.94 50.13
C ASN A 130 33.91 -36.90 51.45
N LYS A 131 33.49 -36.08 52.42
CA LYS A 131 34.07 -36.07 53.77
C LYS A 131 33.93 -37.42 54.46
N LEU A 132 32.75 -38.04 54.38
CA LEU A 132 32.50 -39.35 54.97
C LEU A 132 33.40 -40.43 54.35
N LYS A 133 33.53 -40.46 53.01
CA LYS A 133 34.46 -41.37 52.31
C LYS A 133 35.92 -41.15 52.71
N GLU A 134 36.33 -39.90 52.90
CA GLU A 134 37.69 -39.56 53.35
C GLU A 134 37.95 -40.02 54.78
N GLU A 135 36.99 -39.81 55.69
CA GLU A 135 37.05 -40.31 57.06
C GLU A 135 37.08 -41.84 57.13
N GLU A 136 36.26 -42.54 56.34
CA GLU A 136 36.30 -44.00 56.20
C GLU A 136 37.68 -44.47 55.74
N LYS A 137 38.23 -43.88 54.66
CA LYS A 137 39.58 -44.20 54.18
C LYS A 137 40.65 -43.96 55.23
N ARG A 138 40.53 -42.87 56.01
CA ARG A 138 41.46 -42.56 57.09
C ARG A 138 41.37 -43.57 58.23
N LEU A 139 40.17 -44.01 58.61
CA LEU A 139 39.96 -45.04 59.63
C LEU A 139 40.54 -46.38 59.17
N LEU A 140 40.29 -46.80 57.92
CA LEU A 140 40.90 -48.01 57.35
C LEU A 140 42.43 -47.92 57.34
N LYS A 141 43.00 -46.76 56.99
CA LYS A 141 44.45 -46.53 57.00
C LYS A 141 45.05 -46.44 58.42
N SER A 142 44.28 -45.96 59.40
CA SER A 142 44.70 -45.86 60.80
C SER A 142 44.52 -47.16 61.59
N GLY A 143 43.65 -48.06 61.14
CA GLY A 143 43.50 -49.42 61.67
C GLY A 143 44.49 -50.43 61.09
N SER A 144 45.24 -50.05 60.05
CA SER A 144 46.30 -50.86 59.43
C SER A 144 47.67 -50.33 59.85
N ASN A 145 47.92 -50.31 61.15
CA ASN A 145 49.24 -50.14 61.77
C ASN A 145 49.36 -51.07 62.99
N ASP A 146 48.89 -52.32 62.83
CA ASP A 146 49.33 -53.45 63.63
C ASP A 146 49.68 -54.58 62.65
N ASP A 147 50.98 -54.87 62.64
CA ASP A 147 51.76 -55.91 62.00
C ASP A 147 51.01 -57.15 61.46
N SER A 148 50.74 -57.18 60.15
CA SER A 148 50.98 -58.39 59.36
C SER A 148 51.35 -58.01 57.93
N ASP A 149 52.64 -58.16 57.65
CA ASP A 149 53.20 -58.47 56.35
C ASP A 149 52.31 -59.51 55.64
N ILE A 150 51.56 -59.04 54.64
CA ILE A 150 50.99 -59.90 53.62
C ILE A 150 51.14 -59.14 52.31
N ASP A 151 52.25 -59.43 51.64
CA ASP A 151 52.38 -59.34 50.19
C ASP A 151 51.25 -60.18 49.57
N ILE A 152 50.07 -59.60 49.37
CA ILE A 152 49.15 -60.08 48.33
C ILE A 152 49.49 -59.27 47.09
N GLN A 153 50.17 -60.00 46.22
CA GLN A 153 50.55 -59.63 44.86
C GLN A 153 49.46 -58.83 44.16
N GLU A 154 49.94 -57.83 43.43
CA GLU A 154 49.27 -57.21 42.31
C GLU A 154 48.53 -58.28 41.49
N ASP A 155 47.21 -58.17 41.43
CA ASP A 155 46.48 -58.55 40.23
C ASP A 155 45.76 -57.29 39.75
N ASP A 156 46.55 -56.51 39.01
CA ASP A 156 46.08 -55.52 38.05
C ASP A 156 45.36 -56.28 36.92
N GLU A 157 44.16 -56.77 37.22
CA GLU A 157 43.20 -57.16 36.18
C GLU A 157 42.08 -56.12 36.19
N SER A 158 42.46 -54.94 35.71
CA SER A 158 41.53 -53.98 35.12
C SER A 158 40.91 -54.60 33.87
N ASP A 159 39.97 -55.53 34.04
CA ASP A 159 39.01 -55.90 32.99
C ASP A 159 37.61 -56.09 33.58
N SER A 160 36.84 -55.01 33.54
CA SER A 160 35.39 -55.10 33.48
C SER A 160 34.88 -54.01 32.57
N GLU A 161 35.05 -54.22 31.26
CA GLU A 161 33.99 -53.84 30.31
C GLU A 161 32.68 -54.48 30.79
N LEU A 162 31.79 -53.67 31.35
CA LEU A 162 30.40 -54.06 31.54
C LEU A 162 29.52 -52.99 30.90
N GLU A 163 29.06 -53.39 29.72
CA GLU A 163 28.00 -52.82 28.94
C GLU A 163 26.87 -52.16 29.75
N GLU A 164 26.48 -50.99 29.24
CA GLU A 164 25.11 -50.73 28.81
C GLU A 164 23.97 -51.18 29.76
N ARG A 165 23.57 -50.28 30.67
CA ARG A 165 22.14 -50.08 30.94
C ARG A 165 21.78 -48.60 30.91
N GLN A 166 21.27 -48.21 29.75
CA GLN A 166 20.42 -47.06 29.51
C GLN A 166 19.39 -46.87 30.63
N LEU A 167 19.32 -45.69 31.26
CA LEU A 167 18.07 -45.05 31.71
C LEU A 167 18.28 -43.51 31.75
N PRO A 168 17.24 -42.70 31.44
CA PRO A 168 17.36 -41.60 30.48
C PRO A 168 17.60 -40.20 31.08
N LYS A 169 18.20 -39.34 30.26
CA LYS A 169 18.27 -37.87 30.41
C LYS A 169 16.87 -37.26 30.56
N PRO A 170 16.66 -36.20 31.37
CA PRO A 170 15.52 -35.33 31.20
C PRO A 170 15.72 -34.58 29.88
N ARG A 171 14.89 -34.90 28.89
CA ARG A 171 14.83 -34.14 27.65
C ARG A 171 14.17 -32.80 27.97
N THR A 172 14.94 -31.73 27.76
CA THR A 172 14.46 -30.39 27.43
C THR A 172 13.36 -30.52 26.37
N ALA A 173 12.11 -30.29 26.76
CA ALA A 173 10.99 -30.16 25.83
C ALA A 173 10.96 -28.71 25.31
N MET A 174 11.92 -28.37 24.46
CA MET A 174 11.92 -27.11 23.72
C MET A 174 12.50 -27.33 22.32
N GLU A 175 11.87 -28.20 21.53
CA GLU A 175 12.01 -28.17 20.07
C GLU A 175 10.93 -29.01 19.35
N MET A 176 9.70 -28.51 19.30
CA MET A 176 8.71 -28.92 18.29
C MET A 176 7.86 -27.71 17.92
N LEU A 177 8.48 -26.73 17.25
CA LEU A 177 7.75 -25.68 16.53
C LEU A 177 8.42 -25.33 15.21
N MET A 178 8.79 -26.33 14.40
CA MET A 178 9.11 -26.13 12.98
C MET A 178 8.73 -27.39 12.20
N GLN A 179 7.44 -27.59 11.98
CA GLN A 179 6.98 -28.38 10.83
C GLN A 179 6.22 -27.44 9.90
N GLY A 180 6.91 -27.12 8.80
CA GLY A 180 6.40 -26.32 7.72
C GLY A 180 5.09 -26.87 7.17
N ARG A 181 4.28 -25.92 6.71
CA ARG A 181 3.15 -26.12 5.81
C ARG A 181 3.45 -27.21 4.76
N PRO A 182 2.47 -28.10 4.51
CA PRO A 182 2.14 -28.45 3.14
C PRO A 182 0.73 -27.94 2.87
N GLY A 183 0.64 -27.00 1.93
CA GLY A 183 -0.64 -26.60 1.38
C GLY A 183 -1.34 -27.79 0.73
N LYS A 184 -2.62 -27.97 1.05
CA LYS A 184 -3.56 -28.66 0.16
C LYS A 184 -4.94 -28.04 0.35
N ARG A 185 -5.31 -27.17 -0.61
CA ARG A 185 -6.70 -26.91 -0.97
C ARG A 185 -7.38 -28.27 -1.20
N ILE A 186 -8.61 -28.47 -0.72
CA ILE A 186 -9.75 -29.06 -1.47
C ILE A 186 -10.91 -29.49 -0.56
N VAL A 187 -12.10 -29.06 -1.00
CA VAL A 187 -13.45 -29.65 -0.86
C VAL A 187 -14.28 -29.28 0.36
N GLY A 188 -15.42 -28.66 0.04
CA GLY A 188 -16.47 -28.29 0.97
C GLY A 188 -17.35 -29.46 1.40
N MET A 189 -18.13 -29.18 2.43
CA MET A 189 -19.26 -29.98 2.87
C MET A 189 -20.46 -29.04 2.94
N MET A 190 -21.42 -29.34 2.07
CA MET A 190 -22.78 -28.82 2.09
C MET A 190 -23.55 -29.56 3.20
N GLN A 191 -24.10 -28.81 4.15
CA GLN A 191 -25.17 -29.25 5.06
C GLN A 191 -25.69 -27.95 5.72
N GLY A 192 -26.91 -27.44 5.55
CA GLY A 192 -28.17 -28.03 5.12
C GLY A 192 -29.19 -27.80 6.22
N GLY A 193 -30.02 -26.75 6.09
CA GLY A 193 -31.33 -26.67 6.74
C GLY A 193 -31.59 -25.50 7.70
N ASP A 194 -32.51 -24.63 7.25
CA ASP A 194 -33.68 -24.12 7.99
C ASP A 194 -33.60 -22.74 8.69
N SER A 195 -34.03 -21.71 7.95
CA SER A 195 -34.97 -20.69 8.44
C SER A 195 -35.66 -20.05 7.24
N ASP A 196 -36.94 -20.37 7.12
CA ASP A 196 -37.94 -19.57 6.40
C ASP A 196 -37.97 -18.15 7.00
N ASP A 197 -37.76 -17.14 6.15
CA ASP A 197 -38.41 -15.84 6.32
C ASP A 197 -38.79 -15.33 4.92
N ASN A 198 -40.09 -15.30 4.69
CA ASN A 198 -40.73 -14.65 3.56
C ASN A 198 -40.73 -13.14 3.83
N GLU A 199 -40.06 -12.33 3.01
CA GLU A 199 -40.58 -11.02 2.66
C GLU A 199 -40.40 -10.75 1.17
N ASP A 200 -41.57 -10.58 0.58
CA ASP A 200 -41.93 -10.08 -0.73
C ASP A 200 -41.23 -8.74 -1.03
N SER A 201 -40.51 -8.65 -2.14
CA SER A 201 -40.08 -7.37 -2.71
C SER A 201 -39.96 -7.51 -4.21
N GLU A 202 -41.04 -7.07 -4.82
CA GLU A 202 -41.32 -6.97 -6.23
C GLU A 202 -40.17 -6.39 -7.05
N GLU A 203 -39.81 -7.15 -8.09
CA GLU A 203 -39.55 -6.67 -9.45
C GLU A 203 -39.53 -5.14 -9.67
N SER A 204 -38.34 -4.62 -9.98
CA SER A 204 -38.20 -3.42 -10.79
C SER A 204 -37.12 -3.69 -11.82
N GLU A 205 -37.54 -4.26 -12.94
CA GLU A 205 -36.79 -4.19 -14.20
C GLU A 205 -36.79 -2.73 -14.65
N ILE A 206 -35.61 -2.10 -14.63
CA ILE A 206 -35.43 -0.81 -15.31
C ILE A 206 -35.00 -1.12 -16.73
N ASP A 207 -36.03 -1.24 -17.58
CA ASP A 207 -35.88 -1.27 -19.02
C ASP A 207 -35.52 0.14 -19.50
N MET A 208 -34.32 0.28 -20.08
CA MET A 208 -33.84 1.51 -20.71
C MET A 208 -33.50 1.15 -22.16
N GLU A 209 -34.51 0.71 -22.91
CA GLU A 209 -34.59 0.92 -24.34
C GLU A 209 -35.03 2.37 -24.59
N ASP A 210 -34.12 3.23 -25.05
CA ASP A 210 -34.46 4.29 -26.01
C ASP A 210 -33.22 4.80 -26.75
N ASP A 211 -33.22 4.46 -28.05
CA ASP A 211 -32.75 5.18 -29.22
C ASP A 211 -31.32 5.73 -29.30
N ASP A 212 -30.51 4.98 -30.05
CA ASP A 212 -29.82 5.39 -31.28
C ASP A 212 -29.65 6.90 -31.53
N ASP A 213 -28.40 7.33 -31.57
CA ASP A 213 -27.90 8.17 -32.66
C ASP A 213 -26.46 7.73 -32.96
N GLU A 214 -26.35 6.77 -33.89
CA GLU A 214 -25.17 6.61 -34.74
C GLU A 214 -24.99 7.91 -35.54
N ASP A 215 -23.92 8.66 -35.26
CA ASP A 215 -23.29 9.50 -36.27
C ASP A 215 -21.81 9.11 -36.35
N ASP A 216 -21.53 8.35 -37.41
CA ASP A 216 -20.24 8.28 -38.08
C ASP A 216 -19.69 9.70 -38.25
N ASP A 217 -18.47 9.97 -37.77
CA ASP A 217 -17.59 10.87 -38.51
C ASP A 217 -16.16 10.33 -38.52
N LEU A 218 -15.78 9.97 -39.73
CA LEU A 218 -14.46 9.54 -40.17
C LEU A 218 -13.49 10.72 -40.14
N GLU A 219 -12.23 10.43 -40.49
CA GLU A 219 -11.14 11.36 -40.83
C GLU A 219 -10.23 11.75 -39.64
N ASP A 220 -8.90 11.69 -39.72
CA ASP A 220 -7.99 11.42 -40.82
C ASP A 220 -6.64 10.94 -40.29
N GLU A 221 -6.02 10.12 -41.12
CA GLU A 221 -4.68 9.59 -41.06
C GLU A 221 -3.65 10.74 -41.10
N SER A 222 -2.78 10.84 -40.09
CA SER A 222 -1.50 11.53 -40.29
C SER A 222 -0.36 10.73 -39.69
N VAL A 223 0.09 9.75 -40.47
CA VAL A 223 1.43 9.19 -40.37
C VAL A 223 2.48 10.30 -40.49
N SER A 224 3.30 10.47 -39.45
CA SER A 224 4.66 11.00 -39.63
C SER A 224 5.65 10.21 -38.77
N LEU A 225 6.28 9.24 -39.42
CA LEU A 225 7.44 8.51 -38.92
C LEU A 225 8.65 9.46 -38.86
N SER A 226 9.02 9.87 -37.63
CA SER A 226 10.35 10.01 -36.99
C SER A 226 11.62 10.23 -37.86
N PRO A 227 12.68 10.93 -37.37
CA PRO A 227 13.61 10.24 -36.46
C PRO A 227 14.40 11.10 -35.43
N THR A 228 14.47 10.54 -34.21
CA THR A 228 15.69 10.36 -33.37
C THR A 228 16.37 11.53 -32.63
N LYS A 229 16.58 11.25 -31.31
CA LYS A 229 17.74 11.55 -30.42
C LYS A 229 17.61 12.65 -29.34
N PRO A 230 18.32 12.50 -28.19
CA PRO A 230 17.66 12.44 -26.88
C PRO A 230 18.20 13.45 -25.83
N ASN A 231 17.58 13.37 -24.63
CA ASN A 231 18.05 13.85 -23.32
C ASN A 231 18.06 15.37 -23.04
N ARG A 232 17.16 15.79 -22.14
CA ARG A 232 17.59 16.34 -20.83
C ARG A 232 16.44 16.33 -19.81
N ARG A 233 16.56 15.49 -18.79
CA ARG A 233 15.83 15.65 -17.51
C ARG A 233 16.21 17.01 -16.93
N VAL A 234 15.25 17.90 -16.76
CA VAL A 234 15.38 19.07 -15.88
C VAL A 234 14.90 18.63 -14.50
N ARG A 235 15.86 18.29 -13.62
CA ARG A 235 15.62 18.22 -12.18
C ARG A 235 15.33 19.64 -11.70
N LYS A 236 14.23 19.81 -10.96
CA LYS A 236 14.02 20.95 -10.05
C LYS A 236 15.21 21.00 -9.07
N PRO A 237 15.79 22.17 -8.78
CA PRO A 237 16.62 22.33 -7.60
C PRO A 237 15.70 22.43 -6.37
N GLU A 238 15.98 21.62 -5.35
CA GLU A 238 15.56 21.88 -3.98
C GLU A 238 16.27 23.15 -3.46
N PRO A 239 15.62 24.02 -2.69
CA PRO A 239 16.32 25.04 -1.93
C PRO A 239 16.91 24.38 -0.67
N LEU A 240 18.23 24.28 -0.64
CA LEU A 240 18.99 24.17 0.61
C LEU A 240 18.97 25.55 1.26
N ASP A 241 18.33 25.66 2.43
CA ASP A 241 18.56 26.76 3.35
C ASP A 241 19.33 26.17 4.54
N GLU A 242 20.66 26.24 4.43
CA GLU A 242 21.57 26.12 5.56
C GLU A 242 21.59 27.49 6.26
N SER A 243 21.43 27.50 7.58
CA SER A 243 22.31 28.21 8.53
C SER A 243 21.56 28.83 9.72
N ASP A 244 22.12 28.55 10.89
CA ASP A 244 22.09 29.32 12.13
C ASP A 244 20.75 29.60 12.82
N ASN A 245 20.47 28.77 13.82
CA ASN A 245 19.99 29.28 15.11
C ASN A 245 20.67 28.52 16.24
N ASP A 246 21.89 28.94 16.56
CA ASP A 246 22.43 28.90 17.92
C ASP A 246 21.89 30.13 18.67
N PHE A 247 20.88 29.95 19.53
CA PHE A 247 20.68 30.70 20.77
C PHE A 247 19.66 30.01 21.69
#